data_AF-A0A0L0MYD0-F1
#
_entry.id   AF-A0A0L0MYD0-F1
#
_cell.length_a   1.000
_cell.length_b   1.000
_cell.length_c   1.000
_cell.angle_alpha   90.00
_cell.angle_beta   90.00
_cell.angle_gamma   90.00
#
_symmetry.space_group_name_H-M   'P 1'
#
loop_
_entity.id
_entity.type
_entity.pdbx_description
1 polymer ?
#
loop_
_entity_poly.entity_id
_entity_poly.type
_entity_poly.pdbx_seq_one_letter_code
_entity_poly.pdbx_strand_id
1 'polypeptide(L)'
;MSSQARHLFGDRILLSRRPEPTPGMSWSDGNGSFYTMSEAPTPPPPSRPLSATTHIKKVYDAGDASAVWDLGDAFCKAKNLDPETTREHTTLAYLRSKPCLSFTIPHVYYHAEYDGRYYIILSRVAGETLGKVWPSMNDDTKQHYVYRVANICRELSAWQSSKISGADGGYLSDQFLTPRSQERLDFRPESLVANCKAAGMDCTTYFFYHCDLGPGNILLDVSKRTVGIIDWETAGFVPREWIRTKFHISSGMDLDMPGDDGRIEWRVAVRRQLAKEGFPEVADEWYSWWRTEEV
;
A
#
# COMPACT_ATOMS: atom_id res chain seq x y z
N MET A 1 37.86 -14.72 -11.24
CA MET A 1 36.90 -13.63 -11.57
C MET A 1 35.55 -14.07 -11.02
N SER A 2 35.13 -13.51 -9.88
CA SER A 2 33.82 -13.85 -9.30
C SER A 2 32.74 -13.38 -10.30
N SER A 3 31.93 -14.31 -10.82
CA SER A 3 30.84 -13.94 -11.72
C SER A 3 29.90 -13.01 -10.95
N GLN A 4 29.75 -11.77 -11.41
CA GLN A 4 28.71 -10.88 -10.87
C GLN A 4 27.36 -11.57 -11.01
N ALA A 5 26.71 -11.87 -9.88
CA ALA A 5 25.37 -12.42 -9.89
C ALA A 5 24.43 -11.39 -10.54
N ARG A 6 23.69 -11.85 -11.55
CA ARG A 6 22.70 -11.06 -12.27
C ARG A 6 21.34 -11.73 -12.18
N HIS A 7 20.30 -10.94 -11.98
CA HIS A 7 18.92 -11.41 -11.84
C HIS A 7 18.04 -10.66 -12.82
N LEU A 8 17.20 -11.40 -13.54
CA LEU A 8 16.29 -10.86 -14.56
C LEU A 8 14.86 -10.89 -14.02
N PHE A 9 14.16 -9.76 -14.08
CA PHE A 9 12.74 -9.62 -13.72
C PHE A 9 11.94 -9.16 -14.94
N GLY A 10 10.87 -9.89 -15.25
CA GLY A 10 9.96 -9.55 -16.34
C GLY A 10 10.63 -9.37 -17.69
N ASP A 11 11.72 -10.11 -17.97
CA ASP A 11 12.53 -10.05 -19.20
C ASP A 11 13.13 -8.67 -19.56
N ARG A 12 12.95 -7.67 -18.70
CA ARG A 12 13.32 -6.27 -18.97
C ARG A 12 14.20 -5.65 -17.91
N ILE A 13 14.10 -6.11 -16.66
CA ILE A 13 14.82 -5.50 -15.53
C ILE A 13 15.99 -6.41 -15.15
N LEU A 14 17.21 -5.93 -15.35
CA LEU A 14 18.43 -6.64 -15.00
C LEU A 14 19.03 -6.04 -13.71
N LEU A 15 18.96 -6.79 -12.62
CA LEU A 15 19.67 -6.47 -11.38
C LEU A 15 21.07 -7.06 -11.41
N SER A 16 22.07 -6.22 -11.18
CA SER A 16 23.47 -6.62 -11.09
C SER A 16 24.00 -6.37 -9.68
N ARG A 17 24.48 -7.43 -9.03
CA ARG A 17 25.12 -7.34 -7.71
C ARG A 17 26.57 -6.88 -7.85
N ARG A 18 26.94 -5.80 -7.16
CA ARG A 18 28.26 -5.15 -7.17
C ARG A 18 28.82 -5.01 -5.75
N PRO A 19 30.15 -5.02 -5.57
CA PRO A 19 30.76 -4.84 -4.25
C PRO A 19 30.69 -3.39 -3.76
N GLU A 20 30.62 -2.43 -4.68
CA GLU A 20 30.63 -0.99 -4.37
C GLU A 20 29.29 -0.34 -4.79
N PRO A 21 28.81 0.66 -4.02
CA PRO A 21 27.60 1.38 -4.35
C PRO A 21 27.80 2.27 -5.58
N THR A 22 26.74 2.49 -6.33
CA THR A 22 26.65 3.52 -7.38
C THR A 22 25.71 4.62 -6.87
N PRO A 23 26.20 5.85 -6.61
CA PRO A 23 25.39 6.91 -6.03
C PRO A 23 24.10 7.15 -6.80
N GLY A 24 22.96 7.14 -6.09
CA GLY A 24 21.63 7.37 -6.67
C GLY A 24 21.08 6.24 -7.55
N MET A 25 21.86 5.18 -7.83
CA MET A 25 21.46 4.09 -8.73
C MET A 25 21.58 2.70 -8.08
N SER A 26 21.89 2.64 -6.79
CA SER A 26 22.05 1.37 -6.06
C SER A 26 21.46 1.40 -4.66
N TRP A 27 21.09 0.22 -4.17
CA TRP A 27 20.72 -0.04 -2.78
C TRP A 27 21.50 -1.24 -2.24
N SER A 28 21.64 -1.33 -0.92
CA SER A 28 22.32 -2.44 -0.25
C SER A 28 21.53 -3.74 -0.38
N ASP A 29 22.21 -4.86 -0.57
CA ASP A 29 21.62 -6.19 -0.55
C ASP A 29 21.47 -6.78 0.88
N GLY A 30 21.81 -5.99 1.90
CA GLY A 30 21.82 -6.39 3.31
C GLY A 30 23.01 -7.27 3.72
N ASN A 31 23.93 -7.58 2.80
CA ASN A 31 25.02 -8.53 2.99
C ASN A 31 26.37 -8.00 2.44
N GLY A 32 26.60 -6.69 2.59
CA GLY A 32 27.87 -6.05 2.22
C GLY A 32 28.09 -5.89 0.71
N SER A 33 27.03 -5.96 -0.10
CA SER A 33 27.07 -5.63 -1.52
C SER A 33 25.87 -4.77 -1.90
N PHE A 34 25.82 -4.36 -3.15
CA PHE A 34 24.83 -3.43 -3.66
C PHE A 34 24.20 -3.96 -4.93
N TYR A 35 22.89 -3.79 -5.08
CA TYR A 35 22.22 -4.00 -6.35
C TYR A 35 22.23 -2.71 -7.15
N THR A 36 22.53 -2.84 -8.45
CA THR A 36 22.31 -1.80 -9.47
C THR A 36 21.32 -2.35 -10.47
N MET A 37 20.55 -1.47 -11.09
CA MET A 37 19.52 -1.87 -12.06
C MET A 37 19.82 -1.24 -13.43
N SER A 38 19.61 -2.03 -14.48
CA SER A 38 19.63 -1.59 -15.87
C SER A 38 18.54 -2.30 -16.67
N GLU A 39 18.22 -1.79 -17.86
CA GLU A 39 17.40 -2.54 -18.81
C GLU A 39 18.17 -3.78 -19.33
N ALA A 40 17.43 -4.87 -19.52
CA ALA A 40 17.96 -6.09 -20.13
C ALA A 40 18.10 -5.92 -21.65
N PRO A 41 19.12 -6.54 -22.28
CA PRO A 41 19.24 -6.54 -23.74
C PRO A 41 18.04 -7.24 -24.41
N THR A 42 17.83 -6.96 -25.70
CA THR A 42 16.85 -7.67 -26.54
C THR A 42 17.58 -8.49 -27.59
N PRO A 43 17.47 -9.84 -27.61
CA PRO A 43 16.68 -10.67 -26.69
C PRO A 43 17.27 -10.72 -25.26
N PRO A 44 16.45 -11.05 -24.24
CA PRO A 44 16.92 -11.17 -22.87
C PRO A 44 18.04 -12.20 -22.74
N PRO A 45 18.97 -12.03 -21.78
CA PRO A 45 20.04 -12.99 -21.57
C PRO A 45 19.45 -14.34 -21.12
N PRO A 46 20.09 -15.47 -21.46
CA PRO A 46 19.69 -16.78 -20.97
C PRO A 46 19.54 -16.77 -19.44
N SER A 47 18.37 -17.17 -18.96
CA SER A 47 18.01 -17.11 -17.55
C SER A 47 17.56 -18.48 -17.05
N ARG A 48 17.54 -18.64 -15.72
CA ARG A 48 17.01 -19.81 -15.01
C ARG A 48 16.24 -19.34 -13.78
N PRO A 49 15.33 -20.16 -13.24
CA PRO A 49 14.65 -19.83 -11.98
C PRO A 49 15.63 -19.49 -10.86
N LEU A 50 15.21 -18.60 -9.96
CA LEU A 50 16.00 -18.22 -8.78
C LEU A 50 16.34 -19.46 -7.94
N SER A 51 17.61 -19.61 -7.56
CA SER A 51 18.03 -20.69 -6.67
C SER A 51 17.62 -20.40 -5.23
N ALA A 52 17.37 -21.45 -4.43
CA ALA A 52 17.05 -21.30 -3.01
C ALA A 52 18.16 -20.60 -2.19
N THR A 53 19.37 -20.51 -2.74
CA THR A 53 20.55 -19.89 -2.12
C THR A 53 20.70 -18.40 -2.41
N THR A 54 19.84 -17.79 -3.23
CA THR A 54 19.88 -16.35 -3.47
C THR A 54 19.35 -15.56 -2.27
N HIS A 55 19.86 -14.35 -2.09
CA HIS A 55 19.35 -13.41 -1.10
C HIS A 55 18.02 -12.77 -1.52
N ILE A 56 17.65 -12.90 -2.79
CA ILE A 56 16.35 -12.45 -3.31
C ILE A 56 15.29 -13.44 -2.86
N LYS A 57 14.28 -12.96 -2.13
CA LYS A 57 13.19 -13.82 -1.62
C LYS A 57 11.86 -13.30 -2.14
N LYS A 58 11.04 -14.20 -2.68
CA LYS A 58 9.64 -13.88 -2.94
C LYS A 58 8.91 -13.84 -1.60
N VAL A 59 8.36 -12.69 -1.23
CA VAL A 59 7.68 -12.46 0.05
C VAL A 59 6.16 -12.40 -0.08
N TYR A 60 5.65 -12.22 -1.30
CA TYR A 60 4.23 -12.31 -1.61
C TYR A 60 4.04 -12.85 -3.03
N ASP A 61 3.02 -13.67 -3.22
CA ASP A 61 2.68 -14.32 -4.48
C ASP A 61 1.16 -14.54 -4.57
N ALA A 62 0.53 -13.87 -5.52
CA ALA A 62 -0.88 -14.07 -5.89
C ALA A 62 -0.97 -14.62 -7.33
N GLY A 63 -0.05 -15.52 -7.70
CA GLY A 63 0.02 -16.11 -9.03
C GLY A 63 0.35 -15.04 -10.08
N ASP A 64 -0.39 -15.05 -11.19
CA ASP A 64 -0.14 -14.14 -12.31
C ASP A 64 -0.61 -12.70 -12.06
N ALA A 65 -1.26 -12.41 -10.94
CA ALA A 65 -1.84 -11.09 -10.65
C ALA A 65 -0.85 -10.14 -9.96
N SER A 66 -0.09 -10.62 -8.98
CA SER A 66 0.80 -9.78 -8.17
C SER A 66 1.88 -10.62 -7.49
N ALA A 67 3.11 -10.12 -7.46
CA ALA A 67 4.20 -10.72 -6.71
C ALA A 67 5.15 -9.65 -6.17
N VAL A 68 5.73 -9.92 -5.00
CA VAL A 68 6.68 -9.02 -4.33
C VAL A 68 7.93 -9.79 -3.94
N TRP A 69 9.09 -9.21 -4.25
CA TRP A 69 10.40 -9.74 -3.90
C TRP A 69 11.15 -8.79 -2.99
N ASP A 70 11.72 -9.35 -1.93
CA ASP A 70 12.71 -8.73 -1.06
C ASP A 70 14.08 -8.75 -1.75
N LEU A 71 14.68 -7.56 -1.88
CA LEU A 71 15.96 -7.32 -2.54
C LEU A 71 16.97 -6.67 -1.59
N GLY A 72 16.90 -6.96 -0.29
CA GLY A 72 17.70 -6.31 0.76
C GLY A 72 17.04 -5.01 1.20
N ASP A 73 17.68 -3.86 0.95
CA ASP A 73 17.15 -2.54 1.29
C ASP A 73 16.13 -2.01 0.26
N ALA A 74 15.60 -2.88 -0.61
CA ALA A 74 14.52 -2.57 -1.53
C ALA A 74 13.54 -3.73 -1.70
N PHE A 75 12.38 -3.41 -2.26
CA PHE A 75 11.39 -4.37 -2.71
C PHE A 75 11.09 -4.14 -4.18
N CYS A 76 10.93 -5.22 -4.94
CA CYS A 76 10.36 -5.16 -6.29
C CYS A 76 8.94 -5.72 -6.25
N LYS A 77 7.98 -4.98 -6.79
CA LYS A 77 6.60 -5.45 -7.00
C LYS A 77 6.35 -5.57 -8.51
N ALA A 78 5.66 -6.62 -8.91
CA ALA A 78 5.10 -6.78 -10.25
C ALA A 78 3.59 -7.03 -10.12
N LYS A 79 2.76 -6.28 -10.84
CA LYS A 79 1.30 -6.34 -10.72
C LYS A 79 0.61 -6.18 -12.07
N ASN A 80 -0.53 -6.85 -12.24
CA ASN A 80 -1.51 -6.51 -13.27
C ASN A 80 -2.41 -5.43 -12.70
N LEU A 81 -2.51 -4.28 -13.39
CA LEU A 81 -3.33 -3.17 -12.95
C LEU A 81 -4.28 -2.75 -14.08
N ASP A 82 -5.44 -2.23 -13.70
CA ASP A 82 -6.30 -1.52 -14.64
C ASP A 82 -5.54 -0.30 -15.21
N PRO A 83 -5.51 -0.09 -16.53
CA PRO A 83 -4.77 0.99 -17.16
C PRO A 83 -5.06 2.38 -16.58
N GLU A 84 -6.29 2.63 -16.13
CA GLU A 84 -6.75 3.94 -15.65
C GLU A 84 -6.46 4.17 -14.16
N THR A 85 -6.11 3.12 -13.40
CA THR A 85 -5.80 3.23 -11.96
C THR A 85 -4.54 4.07 -11.74
N THR A 86 -4.61 5.04 -10.82
CA THR A 86 -3.42 5.81 -10.43
C THR A 86 -2.32 4.88 -9.91
N ARG A 87 -1.12 5.00 -10.47
CA ARG A 87 0.01 4.15 -10.10
C ARG A 87 0.61 4.55 -8.75
N GLU A 88 1.13 3.56 -8.01
CA GLU A 88 1.78 3.79 -6.71
C GLU A 88 2.93 4.80 -6.80
N HIS A 89 3.72 4.81 -7.88
CA HIS A 89 4.81 5.78 -8.06
C HIS A 89 4.28 7.22 -8.18
N THR A 90 3.14 7.41 -8.84
CA THR A 90 2.46 8.71 -8.96
C THR A 90 1.94 9.18 -7.60
N THR A 91 1.29 8.29 -6.83
CA THR A 91 0.85 8.59 -5.47
C THR A 91 2.03 8.97 -4.56
N LEU A 92 3.14 8.23 -4.62
CA LEU A 92 4.34 8.55 -3.85
C LEU A 92 4.97 9.89 -4.27
N ALA A 93 4.94 10.24 -5.56
CA ALA A 93 5.37 11.56 -6.03
C ALA A 93 4.46 12.67 -5.48
N TYR A 94 3.13 12.46 -5.49
CA TYR A 94 2.16 13.39 -4.90
C TYR A 94 2.42 13.61 -3.41
N LEU A 95 2.69 12.54 -2.65
CA LEU A 95 3.04 12.64 -1.22
C LEU A 95 4.36 13.39 -0.98
N ARG A 96 5.40 13.14 -1.79
CA ARG A 96 6.67 13.88 -1.69
C ARG A 96 6.54 15.37 -2.01
N SER A 97 5.55 15.75 -2.80
CA SER A 97 5.28 17.17 -3.08
C SER A 97 4.72 17.94 -1.88
N LYS A 98 4.33 17.24 -0.80
CA LYS A 98 3.73 17.86 0.38
C LYS A 98 4.82 18.44 1.29
N PRO A 99 4.59 19.61 1.92
CA PRO A 99 5.64 20.33 2.66
C PRO A 99 6.30 19.54 3.80
N CYS A 100 5.53 18.70 4.50
CA CYS A 100 6.03 17.84 5.57
C CYS A 100 5.04 16.70 5.79
N LEU A 101 5.55 15.48 5.92
CA LEU A 101 4.77 14.30 6.33
C LEU A 101 5.20 13.91 7.75
N SER A 102 4.25 13.58 8.63
CA SER A 102 4.60 13.12 9.99
C SER A 102 5.01 11.63 10.05
N PHE A 103 5.15 10.99 8.90
CA PHE A 103 5.49 9.58 8.72
C PHE A 103 6.45 9.42 7.53
N THR A 104 7.11 8.27 7.45
CA THR A 104 8.01 7.94 6.34
C THR A 104 7.25 7.17 5.24
N ILE A 105 7.68 7.38 4.00
CA ILE A 105 7.17 6.68 2.81
C ILE A 105 8.34 6.04 2.07
N PRO A 106 8.12 4.97 1.30
CA PRO A 106 9.18 4.37 0.50
C PRO A 106 9.69 5.36 -0.56
N HIS A 107 10.98 5.28 -0.90
CA HIS A 107 11.58 5.95 -2.06
C HIS A 107 11.36 5.12 -3.33
N VAL A 108 11.03 5.73 -4.47
CA VAL A 108 10.91 5.00 -5.75
C VAL A 108 12.27 4.98 -6.42
N TYR A 109 12.89 3.80 -6.54
CA TYR A 109 14.12 3.64 -7.32
C TYR A 109 13.84 3.47 -8.80
N TYR A 110 12.74 2.78 -9.14
CA TYR A 110 12.38 2.50 -10.52
C TYR A 110 10.90 2.17 -10.64
N HIS A 111 10.31 2.46 -11.79
CA HIS A 111 9.02 1.90 -12.20
C HIS A 111 8.98 1.77 -13.72
N ALA A 112 8.18 0.83 -14.23
CA ALA A 112 7.96 0.68 -15.65
C ALA A 112 6.69 -0.15 -15.95
N GLU A 113 6.21 -0.07 -17.17
CA GLU A 113 5.10 -0.90 -17.67
C GLU A 113 5.53 -1.62 -18.93
N TYR A 114 5.47 -2.95 -18.90
CA TYR A 114 5.84 -3.83 -20.02
C TYR A 114 4.86 -4.98 -20.10
N ASP A 115 4.43 -5.32 -21.31
CA ASP A 115 3.63 -6.53 -21.60
C ASP A 115 2.39 -6.66 -20.68
N GLY A 116 1.72 -5.54 -20.39
CA GLY A 116 0.53 -5.47 -19.54
C GLY A 116 0.80 -5.54 -18.03
N ARG A 117 2.06 -5.50 -17.60
CA ARG A 117 2.46 -5.54 -16.18
C ARG A 117 3.14 -4.26 -15.75
N TYR A 118 2.75 -3.80 -14.57
CA TYR A 118 3.39 -2.72 -13.85
C TYR A 118 4.46 -3.25 -12.90
N TYR A 119 5.65 -2.66 -12.97
CA TYR A 119 6.79 -2.95 -12.11
C TYR A 119 7.15 -1.70 -11.31
N ILE A 120 7.46 -1.88 -10.02
CA ILE A 120 8.00 -0.81 -9.19
C ILE A 120 9.05 -1.37 -8.23
N ILE A 121 10.18 -0.66 -8.10
CA ILE A 121 11.22 -0.92 -7.11
C ILE A 121 11.23 0.22 -6.09
N LEU A 122 11.03 -0.15 -4.83
CA LEU A 122 10.85 0.77 -3.70
C LEU A 122 11.92 0.54 -2.64
N SER A 123 12.38 1.59 -1.96
CA SER A 123 13.23 1.42 -0.78
C SER A 123 12.48 0.75 0.35
N ARG A 124 13.21 -0.03 1.16
CA ARG A 124 12.71 -0.54 2.43
C ARG A 124 12.43 0.63 3.37
N VAL A 125 11.25 0.61 3.98
CA VAL A 125 10.90 1.52 5.08
C VAL A 125 11.32 0.86 6.40
N ALA A 126 11.96 1.62 7.28
CA ALA A 126 12.44 1.09 8.55
C ALA A 126 11.30 0.75 9.51
N GLY A 127 11.51 -0.31 10.31
CA GLY A 127 10.55 -0.78 11.30
C GLY A 127 10.02 -2.17 11.00
N GLU A 128 9.15 -2.65 11.88
CA GLU A 128 8.44 -3.91 11.76
C GLU A 128 6.95 -3.61 11.57
N THR A 129 6.21 -4.48 10.88
CA THR A 129 4.78 -4.24 10.65
C THR A 129 4.04 -4.13 11.99
N LEU A 130 3.06 -3.23 12.06
CA LEU A 130 2.22 -3.04 13.24
C LEU A 130 1.61 -4.38 13.67
N GLY A 131 1.14 -5.18 12.70
CA GLY A 131 0.60 -6.51 12.96
C GLY A 131 1.55 -7.43 13.73
N LYS A 132 2.84 -7.39 13.41
CA LYS A 132 3.87 -8.22 14.05
C LYS A 132 4.20 -7.75 15.47
N VAL A 133 4.28 -6.44 15.69
CA VAL A 133 4.72 -5.90 17.00
C VAL A 133 3.58 -5.64 17.97
N TRP A 134 2.36 -5.41 17.49
CA TRP A 134 1.18 -5.12 18.30
C TRP A 134 0.94 -6.08 19.47
N PRO A 135 1.07 -7.42 19.31
CA PRO A 135 0.80 -8.36 20.40
C PRO A 135 1.77 -8.21 21.58
N SER A 136 2.96 -7.67 21.33
CA SER A 136 4.03 -7.48 22.34
C SER A 136 4.00 -6.11 23.01
N MET A 137 3.16 -5.19 22.54
CA MET A 137 3.09 -3.83 23.06
C MET A 137 2.27 -3.74 24.34
N ASN A 138 2.73 -2.89 25.28
CA ASN A 138 1.90 -2.47 26.40
C ASN A 138 0.83 -1.44 25.96
N ASP A 139 -0.17 -1.22 26.82
CA ASP A 139 -1.32 -0.37 26.52
C ASP A 139 -0.93 1.08 26.18
N ASP A 140 0.05 1.65 26.88
CA ASP A 140 0.54 3.01 26.60
C ASP A 140 1.13 3.11 25.19
N THR A 141 1.87 2.09 24.75
CA THR A 141 2.48 2.05 23.42
C THR A 141 1.43 1.82 22.34
N LYS A 142 0.47 0.91 22.57
CA LYS A 142 -0.68 0.71 21.68
C LYS A 142 -1.46 2.02 21.51
N GLN A 143 -1.79 2.67 22.62
CA GLN A 143 -2.52 3.92 22.64
C GLN A 143 -1.76 5.04 21.94
N HIS A 144 -0.43 5.12 22.12
CA HIS A 144 0.42 6.05 21.37
C HIS A 144 0.28 5.85 19.86
N TYR A 145 0.38 4.63 19.35
CA TYR A 145 0.29 4.36 17.91
C TYR A 145 -1.12 4.52 17.36
N VAL A 146 -2.17 4.24 18.16
CA VAL A 146 -3.56 4.59 17.82
C VAL A 146 -3.69 6.10 17.59
N TYR A 147 -3.15 6.93 18.49
CA TYR A 147 -3.13 8.38 18.30
C TYR A 147 -2.31 8.78 17.07
N ARG A 148 -1.13 8.18 16.86
CA ARG A 148 -0.29 8.49 15.68
C ARG A 148 -1.02 8.21 14.38
N VAL A 149 -1.70 7.07 14.25
CA VAL A 149 -2.42 6.71 13.02
C VAL A 149 -3.64 7.62 12.82
N ALA A 150 -4.43 7.89 13.85
CA ALA A 150 -5.57 8.82 13.72
C ALA A 150 -5.11 10.22 13.29
N ASN A 151 -3.98 10.69 13.86
CA ASN A 151 -3.36 11.94 13.46
C ASN A 151 -2.91 11.94 11.99
N ILE A 152 -2.42 10.81 11.48
CA ILE A 152 -2.06 10.66 10.06
C ILE A 152 -3.30 10.69 9.17
N CYS A 153 -4.39 10.01 9.55
CA CYS A 153 -5.66 10.12 8.81
C CYS A 153 -6.13 11.59 8.71
N ARG A 154 -6.02 12.35 9.81
CA ARG A 154 -6.32 13.78 9.84
C ARG A 154 -5.36 14.63 9.00
N GLU A 155 -4.08 14.31 8.99
CA GLU A 155 -3.08 14.96 8.15
C GLU A 155 -3.38 14.75 6.66
N LEU A 156 -3.63 13.50 6.24
CA LEU A 156 -3.96 13.15 4.85
C LEU A 156 -5.27 13.82 4.39
N SER A 157 -6.30 13.77 5.24
CA SER A 157 -7.61 14.39 4.97
C SER A 157 -7.61 15.92 5.02
N ALA A 158 -6.47 16.57 5.27
CA ALA A 158 -6.35 18.00 5.03
C ALA A 158 -6.33 18.33 3.53
N TRP A 159 -5.98 17.37 2.66
CA TRP A 159 -5.95 17.56 1.22
C TRP A 159 -7.29 17.18 0.58
N GLN A 160 -7.88 18.11 -0.15
CA GLN A 160 -9.23 18.00 -0.68
C GLN A 160 -9.24 17.98 -2.20
N SER A 161 -10.28 17.36 -2.75
CA SER A 161 -10.62 17.34 -4.17
C SER A 161 -12.13 17.48 -4.34
N SER A 162 -12.55 18.01 -5.49
CA SER A 162 -13.96 18.02 -5.90
C SER A 162 -14.38 16.73 -6.61
N LYS A 163 -13.49 15.74 -6.73
CA LYS A 163 -13.71 14.47 -7.44
C LYS A 163 -13.19 13.29 -6.62
N ILE A 164 -13.90 12.16 -6.70
CA ILE A 164 -13.35 10.85 -6.34
C ILE A 164 -12.33 10.44 -7.39
N SER A 165 -11.11 10.18 -6.96
CA SER A 165 -10.00 9.85 -7.88
C SER A 165 -8.78 9.37 -7.10
N GLY A 166 -7.80 8.79 -7.77
CA GLY A 166 -6.44 8.70 -7.22
C GLY A 166 -5.74 10.07 -7.20
N ALA A 167 -4.46 10.05 -6.84
CA ALA A 167 -3.66 11.26 -6.57
C ALA A 167 -3.48 12.20 -7.78
N ASP A 168 -3.53 11.68 -9.00
CA ASP A 168 -3.37 12.40 -10.27
C ASP A 168 -4.69 12.68 -11.00
N GLY A 169 -5.83 12.34 -10.39
CA GLY A 169 -7.14 12.41 -11.04
C GLY A 169 -7.54 11.14 -11.79
N GLY A 170 -6.68 10.12 -11.86
CA GLY A 170 -7.00 8.79 -12.37
C GLY A 170 -7.94 7.98 -11.46
N TYR A 171 -8.12 6.70 -11.75
CA TYR A 171 -9.08 5.88 -11.02
C TYR A 171 -8.56 5.48 -9.64
N LEU A 172 -9.47 5.49 -8.67
CA LEU A 172 -9.27 4.94 -7.33
C LEU A 172 -9.69 3.48 -7.32
N SER A 173 -8.80 2.57 -6.93
CA SER A 173 -9.05 1.12 -6.95
C SER A 173 -9.41 0.53 -5.59
N ASP A 174 -10.35 1.15 -4.85
CA ASP A 174 -10.85 0.59 -3.59
C ASP A 174 -12.04 -0.36 -3.84
N GLN A 175 -11.78 -1.66 -3.75
CA GLN A 175 -12.77 -2.73 -3.98
C GLN A 175 -13.97 -2.67 -3.03
N PHE A 176 -13.82 -2.12 -1.82
CA PHE A 176 -14.94 -2.03 -0.86
C PHE A 176 -15.91 -0.89 -1.21
N LEU A 177 -15.58 -0.05 -2.20
CA LEU A 177 -16.50 0.91 -2.81
C LEU A 177 -17.22 0.33 -4.04
N THR A 178 -17.09 -0.98 -4.28
CA THR A 178 -17.84 -1.72 -5.31
C THR A 178 -18.83 -2.69 -4.65
N PRO A 179 -20.03 -2.90 -5.20
CA PRO A 179 -21.04 -3.76 -4.61
C PRO A 179 -20.63 -5.23 -4.74
N ARG A 180 -21.03 -6.06 -3.76
CA ARG A 180 -20.70 -7.49 -3.74
C ARG A 180 -21.25 -8.26 -4.94
N SER A 181 -22.40 -7.83 -5.45
CA SER A 181 -23.10 -8.48 -6.58
C SER A 181 -22.35 -8.35 -7.92
N GLN A 182 -21.38 -7.44 -8.02
CA GLN A 182 -20.73 -7.17 -9.29
C GLN A 182 -19.68 -8.23 -9.64
N GLU A 183 -19.87 -8.93 -10.75
CA GLU A 183 -18.89 -9.92 -11.24
C GLU A 183 -17.56 -9.30 -11.66
N ARG A 184 -17.59 -8.04 -12.12
CA ARG A 184 -16.40 -7.26 -12.53
C ARG A 184 -16.37 -5.94 -11.79
N LEU A 185 -15.24 -5.67 -11.13
CA LEU A 185 -15.02 -4.41 -10.41
C LEU A 185 -15.09 -3.23 -11.39
N ASP A 186 -15.82 -2.18 -11.01
CA ASP A 186 -15.96 -0.94 -11.78
C ASP A 186 -15.47 0.25 -10.96
N PHE A 187 -14.30 0.76 -11.33
CA PHE A 187 -13.63 1.86 -10.66
C PHE A 187 -13.84 3.21 -11.37
N ARG A 188 -14.74 3.28 -12.36
CA ARG A 188 -15.08 4.57 -12.98
C ARG A 188 -15.56 5.56 -11.93
N PRO A 189 -15.08 6.82 -11.93
CA PRO A 189 -15.47 7.81 -10.93
C PRO A 189 -16.99 7.94 -10.77
N GLU A 190 -17.76 7.90 -11.86
CA GLU A 190 -19.22 8.00 -11.81
C GLU A 190 -19.85 6.83 -11.06
N SER A 191 -19.35 5.60 -11.29
CA SER A 191 -19.79 4.39 -10.59
C SER A 191 -19.43 4.46 -9.10
N LEU A 192 -18.21 4.87 -8.77
CA LEU A 192 -17.79 5.04 -7.38
C LEU A 192 -18.63 6.11 -6.66
N VAL A 193 -18.95 7.23 -7.31
CA VAL A 193 -19.86 8.24 -6.72
C VAL A 193 -21.25 7.66 -6.49
N ALA A 194 -21.80 6.92 -7.45
CA ALA A 194 -23.12 6.30 -7.30
C ALA A 194 -23.16 5.32 -6.11
N ASN A 195 -22.14 4.46 -6.01
CA ASN A 195 -21.96 3.51 -4.92
C ASN A 195 -21.81 4.20 -3.56
N CYS A 196 -20.96 5.23 -3.48
CA CYS A 196 -20.78 6.01 -2.25
C CYS A 196 -22.08 6.64 -1.77
N LYS A 197 -22.86 7.23 -2.69
CA LYS A 197 -24.18 7.81 -2.36
C LYS A 197 -25.18 6.74 -1.90
N ALA A 198 -25.21 5.59 -2.56
CA ALA A 198 -26.07 4.47 -2.19
C ALA A 198 -25.70 3.89 -0.81
N ALA A 199 -24.43 3.94 -0.44
CA ALA A 199 -23.93 3.57 0.89
C ALA A 199 -24.04 4.71 1.94
N GLY A 200 -24.76 5.80 1.63
CA GLY A 200 -25.06 6.88 2.59
C GLY A 200 -23.96 7.92 2.81
N MET A 201 -22.94 7.99 1.94
CA MET A 201 -21.83 8.95 2.07
C MET A 201 -22.12 10.28 1.38
N ASP A 202 -21.55 11.36 1.93
CA ASP A 202 -21.56 12.66 1.27
C ASP A 202 -20.48 12.72 0.17
N CYS A 203 -20.90 13.01 -1.05
CA CYS A 203 -20.08 13.09 -2.24
C CYS A 203 -19.87 14.53 -2.74
N THR A 204 -20.00 15.54 -1.85
CA THR A 204 -19.75 16.94 -2.18
C THR A 204 -18.26 17.31 -2.20
N THR A 205 -17.49 16.75 -1.26
CA THR A 205 -16.05 17.00 -1.10
C THR A 205 -15.34 15.70 -0.78
N TYR A 206 -14.19 15.48 -1.40
CA TYR A 206 -13.40 14.28 -1.22
C TYR A 206 -12.07 14.59 -0.54
N PHE A 207 -11.59 13.66 0.26
CA PHE A 207 -10.44 13.82 1.14
C PHE A 207 -9.43 12.74 0.86
N PHE A 208 -8.15 13.10 0.80
CA PHE A 208 -7.09 12.13 0.51
C PHE A 208 -6.95 11.13 1.67
N TYR A 209 -6.93 9.84 1.35
CA TYR A 209 -6.83 8.73 2.29
C TYR A 209 -6.08 7.56 1.67
N HIS A 210 -5.39 6.77 2.51
CA HIS A 210 -4.63 5.60 2.07
C HIS A 210 -5.49 4.47 1.50
N CYS A 211 -6.74 4.33 1.94
CA CYS A 211 -7.70 3.28 1.56
C CYS A 211 -7.33 1.83 1.92
N ASP A 212 -6.05 1.53 2.19
CA ASP A 212 -5.61 0.24 2.73
C ASP A 212 -4.67 0.36 3.96
N LEU A 213 -5.06 1.15 4.96
CA LEU A 213 -4.23 1.47 6.13
C LEU A 213 -4.22 0.35 7.19
N GLY A 214 -4.09 -0.90 6.74
CA GLY A 214 -4.07 -2.10 7.58
C GLY A 214 -2.75 -2.31 8.34
N PRO A 215 -2.74 -3.23 9.31
CA PRO A 215 -1.58 -3.47 10.18
C PRO A 215 -0.34 -4.02 9.44
N GLY A 216 -0.51 -4.56 8.23
CA GLY A 216 0.59 -4.96 7.35
C GLY A 216 1.29 -3.79 6.64
N ASN A 217 0.58 -2.67 6.46
CA ASN A 217 1.05 -1.50 5.70
C ASN A 217 1.61 -0.39 6.59
N ILE A 218 1.60 -0.58 7.90
CA ILE A 218 2.13 0.36 8.90
C ILE A 218 3.39 -0.24 9.52
N LEU A 219 4.51 0.46 9.39
CA LEU A 219 5.84 0.04 9.82
C LEU A 219 6.23 0.87 11.04
N LEU A 220 6.56 0.21 12.16
CA LEU A 220 6.84 0.87 13.42
C LEU A 220 8.31 0.63 13.82
N ASP A 221 9.05 1.71 14.06
CA ASP A 221 10.30 1.66 14.82
C ASP A 221 9.98 2.07 16.26
N VAL A 222 9.73 1.08 17.12
CA VAL A 222 9.34 1.30 18.52
C VAL A 222 10.41 2.04 19.30
N SER A 223 11.69 1.83 18.96
CA SER A 223 12.81 2.49 19.63
C SER A 223 12.87 3.99 19.34
N LYS A 224 12.58 4.38 18.09
CA LYS A 224 12.58 5.77 17.64
C LYS A 224 11.20 6.43 17.68
N ARG A 225 10.15 5.67 18.00
CA ARG A 225 8.73 6.08 17.95
C ARG A 225 8.35 6.68 16.60
N THR A 226 8.82 6.07 15.51
CA THR A 226 8.50 6.53 14.14
C THR A 226 7.51 5.59 13.46
N VAL A 227 6.73 6.17 12.56
CA VAL A 227 5.74 5.45 11.73
C VAL A 227 6.17 5.59 10.27
N GLY A 228 6.21 4.48 9.57
CA GLY A 228 6.30 4.40 8.12
C GLY A 228 5.04 3.79 7.54
N ILE A 229 4.67 4.19 6.33
CA ILE A 229 3.51 3.67 5.62
C ILE A 229 3.92 3.25 4.22
N ILE A 230 3.49 2.05 3.81
CA ILE A 230 3.79 1.43 2.53
C ILE A 230 2.49 1.03 1.81
N ASP A 231 2.62 0.63 0.54
CA ASP A 231 1.52 0.12 -0.29
C ASP A 231 0.43 1.16 -0.60
N TRP A 232 0.88 2.27 -1.19
CA TRP A 232 0.06 3.45 -1.50
C TRP A 232 -0.76 3.33 -2.80
N GLU A 233 -0.93 2.12 -3.33
CA GLU A 233 -1.54 1.91 -4.65
C GLU A 233 -3.04 2.15 -4.68
N THR A 234 -3.73 1.99 -3.55
CA THR A 234 -5.18 2.21 -3.43
C THR A 234 -5.52 3.61 -2.94
N ALA A 235 -4.53 4.44 -2.64
CA ALA A 235 -4.75 5.74 -2.02
C ALA A 235 -5.32 6.77 -3.01
N GLY A 236 -6.20 7.63 -2.50
CA GLY A 236 -6.84 8.67 -3.30
C GLY A 236 -7.86 9.48 -2.51
N PHE A 237 -8.64 10.27 -3.22
CA PHE A 237 -9.67 11.15 -2.68
C PHE A 237 -11.01 10.41 -2.54
N VAL A 238 -11.51 10.31 -1.31
CA VAL A 238 -12.72 9.55 -0.95
C VAL A 238 -13.67 10.40 -0.09
N PRO A 239 -14.95 10.03 0.05
CA PRO A 239 -15.85 10.66 1.02
C PRO A 239 -15.27 10.63 2.44
N ARG A 240 -15.63 11.62 3.26
CA ARG A 240 -15.08 11.77 4.62
C ARG A 240 -15.43 10.57 5.51
N GLU A 241 -16.64 10.04 5.36
CA GLU A 241 -17.17 8.88 6.05
C GLU A 241 -16.34 7.62 5.78
N TRP A 242 -15.74 7.52 4.59
CA TRP A 242 -15.00 6.33 4.18
C TRP A 242 -13.79 6.06 5.07
N ILE A 243 -13.10 7.13 5.51
CA ILE A 243 -11.86 7.05 6.29
C ILE A 243 -12.04 6.21 7.56
N ARG A 244 -13.11 6.46 8.32
CA ARG A 244 -13.42 5.70 9.54
C ARG A 244 -14.17 4.41 9.23
N THR A 245 -15.09 4.43 8.28
CA THR A 245 -15.87 3.25 7.88
C THR A 245 -14.95 2.09 7.49
N LYS A 246 -13.85 2.36 6.78
CA LYS A 246 -12.88 1.34 6.38
C LYS A 246 -12.31 0.52 7.56
N PHE A 247 -12.01 1.17 8.70
CA PHE A 247 -11.55 0.47 9.92
C PHE A 247 -12.64 -0.42 10.55
N HIS A 248 -13.91 -0.19 10.23
CA HIS A 248 -15.02 -1.01 10.70
C HIS A 248 -15.23 -2.25 9.84
N ILE A 249 -15.20 -2.10 8.52
CA ILE A 249 -15.69 -3.14 7.60
C ILE A 249 -14.59 -4.00 6.98
N SER A 250 -13.37 -3.49 6.87
CA SER A 250 -12.32 -4.15 6.10
C SER A 250 -11.60 -5.21 6.94
N SER A 251 -11.64 -6.46 6.48
CA SER A 251 -10.82 -7.55 7.05
C SER A 251 -9.32 -7.33 6.84
N GLY A 252 -8.91 -6.51 5.86
CA GLY A 252 -7.51 -6.09 5.69
C GLY A 252 -6.99 -5.25 6.86
N MET A 253 -7.88 -4.81 7.75
CA MET A 253 -7.52 -4.09 8.98
C MET A 253 -7.36 -5.03 10.19
N ASP A 254 -7.61 -6.33 10.04
CA ASP A 254 -7.46 -7.31 11.12
C ASP A 254 -5.97 -7.64 11.36
N LEU A 255 -5.63 -7.89 12.61
CA LEU A 255 -4.34 -8.45 12.99
C LEU A 255 -4.31 -9.93 12.60
N ASP A 256 -3.19 -10.35 11.99
CA ASP A 256 -2.92 -11.76 11.71
C ASP A 256 -2.51 -12.49 13.00
N MET A 257 -3.51 -12.89 13.78
CA MET A 257 -3.33 -13.61 15.04
C MET A 257 -4.22 -14.87 15.11
N PRO A 258 -3.72 -15.97 15.68
CA PRO A 258 -4.54 -17.15 15.93
C PRO A 258 -5.57 -16.90 17.04
N GLY A 259 -6.83 -17.29 16.80
CA GLY A 259 -7.96 -17.10 17.73
C GLY A 259 -8.79 -15.85 17.41
N ASP A 260 -9.98 -15.72 18.04
CA ASP A 260 -10.97 -14.71 17.65
C ASP A 260 -10.85 -13.39 18.44
N ASP A 261 -10.50 -13.46 19.72
CA ASP A 261 -10.77 -12.36 20.68
C ASP A 261 -9.93 -11.08 20.47
N GLY A 262 -8.81 -11.15 19.74
CA GLY A 262 -7.88 -10.03 19.58
C GLY A 262 -7.73 -9.47 18.15
N ARG A 263 -8.26 -10.16 17.13
CA ARG A 263 -7.96 -9.83 15.71
C ARG A 263 -8.37 -8.41 15.32
N ILE A 264 -9.48 -7.94 15.87
CA ILE A 264 -10.06 -6.64 15.56
C ILE A 264 -9.62 -5.52 16.52
N GLU A 265 -8.81 -5.83 17.54
CA GLU A 265 -8.48 -4.92 18.65
C GLU A 265 -7.96 -3.58 18.12
N TRP A 266 -6.96 -3.63 17.25
CA TRP A 266 -6.29 -2.46 16.67
C TRP A 266 -7.27 -1.59 15.88
N ARG A 267 -8.03 -2.17 14.94
CA ARG A 267 -8.92 -1.39 14.07
C ARG A 267 -10.09 -0.80 14.86
N VAL A 268 -10.56 -1.50 15.90
CA VAL A 268 -11.55 -0.95 16.85
C VAL A 268 -10.97 0.23 17.62
N ALA A 269 -9.73 0.16 18.08
CA ALA A 269 -9.07 1.25 18.80
C ALA A 269 -8.90 2.51 17.92
N VAL A 270 -8.42 2.36 16.69
CA VAL A 270 -8.32 3.48 15.74
C VAL A 270 -9.68 4.04 15.36
N ARG A 271 -10.67 3.19 15.08
CA ARG A 271 -12.05 3.61 14.78
C ARG A 271 -12.63 4.47 15.91
N ARG A 272 -12.45 4.06 17.17
CA ARG A 272 -12.88 4.84 18.34
C ARG A 272 -12.12 6.17 18.45
N GLN A 273 -10.84 6.20 18.14
CA GLN A 273 -10.06 7.44 18.16
C GLN A 273 -10.49 8.41 17.05
N LEU A 274 -10.72 7.92 15.82
CA LEU A 274 -11.25 8.72 14.72
C LEU A 274 -12.64 9.28 15.04
N ALA A 275 -13.48 8.53 15.75
CA ALA A 275 -14.76 9.04 16.24
C ALA A 275 -14.60 10.25 17.17
N LYS A 276 -13.62 10.21 18.11
CA LYS A 276 -13.31 11.34 18.99
C LYS A 276 -12.77 12.55 18.23
N GLU A 277 -12.11 12.33 17.09
CA GLU A 277 -11.62 13.38 16.19
C GLU A 277 -12.68 13.89 15.19
N GLY A 278 -13.94 13.43 15.31
CA GLY A 278 -15.05 13.93 14.51
C GLY A 278 -15.14 13.33 13.10
N PHE A 279 -14.53 12.17 12.86
CA PHE A 279 -14.74 11.45 11.60
C PHE A 279 -16.09 10.71 11.64
N PRO A 280 -16.98 10.96 10.66
CA PRO A 280 -18.25 10.24 10.55
C PRO A 280 -18.03 8.81 10.07
N GLU A 281 -19.06 7.97 10.16
CA GLU A 281 -19.05 6.56 9.78
C GLU A 281 -20.43 6.17 9.26
N VAL A 282 -20.47 5.30 8.25
CA VAL A 282 -21.70 4.80 7.61
C VAL A 282 -21.67 3.28 7.48
N ALA A 283 -21.12 2.58 8.48
CA ALA A 283 -20.88 1.14 8.39
C ALA A 283 -22.18 0.33 8.22
N ASP A 284 -23.27 0.74 8.88
CA ASP A 284 -24.57 0.04 8.81
C ASP A 284 -25.22 0.24 7.43
N GLU A 285 -25.22 1.47 6.92
CA GLU A 285 -25.69 1.81 5.57
C GLU A 285 -24.86 1.10 4.51
N TRP A 286 -23.53 1.08 4.67
CA TRP A 286 -22.62 0.35 3.79
C TRP A 286 -22.91 -1.14 3.81
N TYR A 287 -23.13 -1.78 4.97
CA TYR A 287 -23.48 -3.20 5.03
C TYR A 287 -24.81 -3.50 4.36
N SER A 288 -25.81 -2.61 4.53
CA SER A 288 -27.10 -2.75 3.87
C SER A 288 -26.95 -2.69 2.35
N TRP A 289 -26.22 -1.69 1.86
CA TRP A 289 -25.94 -1.52 0.43
C TRP A 289 -25.13 -2.69 -0.13
N TRP A 290 -24.01 -3.06 0.52
CA TRP A 290 -23.07 -4.06 0.02
C TRP A 290 -23.65 -5.48 -0.04
N ARG A 291 -24.65 -5.79 0.80
CA ARG A 291 -25.36 -7.09 0.77
C ARG A 291 -26.56 -7.13 -0.18
N THR A 292 -26.92 -6.01 -0.80
CA THR A 292 -28.04 -5.99 -1.74
C THR A 292 -27.64 -6.80 -2.98
N GLU A 293 -28.35 -7.89 -3.24
CA GLU A 293 -28.26 -8.62 -4.51
C GLU A 293 -29.13 -7.85 -5.53
N GLU A 294 -28.58 -7.52 -6.70
CA GLU A 294 -29.40 -7.01 -7.79
C GLU A 294 -30.40 -8.11 -8.18
N VAL A 295 -31.69 -7.79 -8.13
CA VAL A 295 -32.80 -8.69 -8.53
C VAL A 295 -32.84 -8.86 -10.04
#